data_AF-A0A352S156-F1
#
_entry.id   AF-A0A352S156-F1
#
_cell.length_a   1.000
_cell.length_b   1.000
_cell.length_c   1.000
_cell.angle_alpha   90.00
_cell.angle_beta   90.00
_cell.angle_gamma   90.00
#
_symmetry.space_group_name_H-M   'P 1'
#
loop_
_entity.id
_entity.type
_entity.pdbx_description
1 polymer ?
#
loop_
_entity_poly.entity_id
_entity_poly.type
_entity_poly.pdbx_seq_one_letter_code
_entity_poly.pdbx_strand_id
1 'polypeptide(L)'
;GGGLIVLDGTARQAIPTLAAELEVEAVFANHDYEPAANDRDEAVRRTLAADSRVLLTFKDQVIFERDEILTGQGRPFSVFTPYKNAWLRTVQPFDLRPYPIGKHLEAIAPVPQRYRGQLPTLADLGFTATNLAGIAMPTGSDGAHALFDEFLSRIGDYGRRRDFPALRGPSYLSVHLRFGTISIRTLARAAHDAMLRGGAASEGAGVWLSELIWRDFYF
;
A
#
# COMPACT_ATOMS: atom_id res chain seq x y z
N GLY A 1 -16.92 -9.51 -14.40
CA GLY A 1 -16.36 -10.83 -14.03
C GLY A 1 -15.25 -10.64 -13.02
N GLY A 2 -14.79 -11.71 -12.39
CA GLY A 2 -13.72 -11.69 -11.38
C GLY A 2 -14.16 -12.20 -10.01
N GLY A 3 -13.19 -12.44 -9.13
CA GLY A 3 -13.42 -12.84 -7.74
C GLY A 3 -12.10 -13.05 -7.00
N LEU A 4 -12.20 -13.37 -5.71
CA LEU A 4 -11.06 -13.59 -4.83
C LEU A 4 -10.95 -15.08 -4.49
N ILE A 5 -9.85 -15.72 -4.87
CA ILE A 5 -9.48 -17.05 -4.40
C ILE A 5 -8.76 -16.89 -3.06
N VAL A 6 -9.26 -17.58 -2.04
CA VAL A 6 -8.69 -17.57 -0.69
C VAL A 6 -8.15 -18.97 -0.42
N LEU A 7 -6.86 -19.05 -0.07
CA LEU A 7 -6.19 -20.30 0.26
C LEU A 7 -5.75 -20.24 1.71
N ASP A 8 -5.92 -21.35 2.43
CA ASP A 8 -5.28 -21.59 3.72
C ASP A 8 -4.03 -22.45 3.51
N GLY A 9 -2.86 -21.90 3.83
CA GLY A 9 -1.58 -22.58 3.65
C GLY A 9 -0.40 -21.62 3.51
N THR A 10 0.79 -22.20 3.35
CA THR A 10 2.00 -21.40 3.17
C THR A 10 2.09 -20.90 1.73
N ALA A 11 2.30 -19.60 1.52
CA ALA A 11 2.40 -19.01 0.18
C ALA A 11 3.47 -19.68 -0.70
N ARG A 12 4.56 -20.17 -0.08
CA ARG A 12 5.66 -20.91 -0.74
C ARG A 12 5.19 -22.16 -1.48
N GLN A 13 4.08 -22.77 -1.04
CA GLN A 13 3.51 -23.98 -1.62
C GLN A 13 2.19 -23.70 -2.34
N ALA A 14 1.32 -22.91 -1.70
CA ALA A 14 -0.03 -22.66 -2.16
C ALA A 14 -0.05 -21.88 -3.49
N ILE A 15 0.82 -20.88 -3.67
CA ILE A 15 0.84 -20.06 -4.89
C ILE A 15 1.34 -20.86 -6.10
N PRO A 16 2.48 -21.59 -6.06
CA PRO A 16 2.89 -22.42 -7.18
C PRO A 16 1.88 -23.52 -7.52
N THR A 17 1.28 -24.16 -6.50
CA THR A 17 0.25 -25.19 -6.71
C THR A 17 -0.96 -24.61 -7.43
N LEU A 18 -1.49 -23.47 -6.96
CA LEU A 18 -2.61 -22.80 -7.60
C LEU A 18 -2.27 -22.38 -9.04
N ALA A 19 -1.06 -21.86 -9.27
CA ALA A 19 -0.63 -21.44 -10.60
C ALA A 19 -0.59 -22.61 -11.59
N ALA A 20 -0.11 -23.79 -11.15
CA ALA A 20 -0.13 -25.01 -11.94
C ALA A 20 -1.56 -25.49 -12.21
N GLU A 21 -2.39 -25.54 -11.17
CA GLU A 21 -3.79 -25.98 -11.28
C GLU A 21 -4.66 -25.08 -12.18
N LEU A 22 -4.35 -23.79 -12.24
CA LEU A 22 -5.02 -22.82 -13.10
C LEU A 22 -4.38 -22.68 -14.49
N GLU A 23 -3.26 -23.37 -14.73
CA GLU A 23 -2.49 -23.31 -15.98
C GLU A 23 -2.05 -21.89 -16.37
N VAL A 24 -1.76 -21.01 -15.40
CA VAL A 24 -1.35 -19.62 -15.67
C VAL A 24 0.14 -19.48 -15.97
N GLU A 25 0.50 -18.67 -16.95
CA GLU A 25 1.91 -18.44 -17.33
C GLU A 25 2.66 -17.53 -16.34
N ALA A 26 1.93 -16.67 -15.65
CA ALA A 26 2.52 -15.64 -14.79
C ALA A 26 1.70 -15.39 -13.52
N VAL A 27 2.41 -15.14 -12.43
CA VAL A 27 1.88 -14.61 -11.17
C VAL A 27 2.36 -13.18 -10.99
N PHE A 28 1.45 -12.28 -10.65
CA PHE A 28 1.74 -10.86 -10.42
C PHE A 28 1.56 -10.53 -8.94
N ALA A 29 2.53 -9.81 -8.36
CA ALA A 29 2.45 -9.31 -6.99
C ALA A 29 3.12 -7.93 -6.86
N ASN A 30 2.95 -7.27 -5.72
CA ASN A 30 3.70 -6.05 -5.40
C ASN A 30 4.92 -6.41 -4.54
N HIS A 31 5.99 -5.61 -4.66
CA HIS A 31 7.17 -5.76 -3.80
C HIS A 31 6.78 -5.66 -2.32
N ASP A 32 7.39 -6.52 -1.54
CA ASP A 32 7.52 -6.37 -0.10
C ASP A 32 9.00 -6.11 0.21
N TYR A 33 9.27 -5.48 1.35
CA TYR A 33 10.61 -5.07 1.75
C TYR A 33 11.07 -5.81 3.02
N GLU A 34 10.14 -6.48 3.72
CA GLU A 34 10.47 -7.28 4.90
C GLU A 34 11.32 -8.51 4.52
N PRO A 35 12.39 -8.86 5.26
CA PRO A 35 13.26 -9.99 4.93
C PRO A 35 12.52 -11.32 4.73
N ALA A 36 11.55 -11.62 5.61
CA ALA A 36 10.77 -12.85 5.51
C ALA A 36 9.89 -12.89 4.23
N ALA A 37 9.42 -11.74 3.77
CA ALA A 37 8.63 -11.62 2.55
C ALA A 37 9.52 -11.74 1.30
N ASN A 38 10.72 -11.14 1.31
CA ASN A 38 11.73 -11.34 0.26
C ASN A 38 12.10 -12.83 0.12
N ASP A 39 12.34 -13.50 1.23
CA ASP A 39 12.64 -14.94 1.25
C ASP A 39 11.47 -15.78 0.74
N ARG A 40 10.23 -15.39 1.07
CA ARG A 40 9.00 -16.03 0.59
C ARG A 40 8.90 -15.90 -0.92
N ASP A 41 9.06 -14.68 -1.44
CA ASP A 41 8.87 -14.39 -2.86
C ASP A 41 9.96 -15.03 -3.71
N GLU A 42 11.21 -15.11 -3.22
CA GLU A 42 12.30 -15.83 -3.89
C GLU A 42 12.07 -17.35 -3.90
N ALA A 43 11.52 -17.94 -2.83
CA ALA A 43 11.10 -19.34 -2.87
C ALA A 43 10.00 -19.58 -3.91
N VAL A 44 8.94 -18.75 -3.91
CA VAL A 44 7.84 -18.86 -4.86
C VAL A 44 8.35 -18.71 -6.30
N ARG A 45 9.21 -17.72 -6.56
CA ARG A 45 9.84 -17.48 -7.87
C ARG A 45 10.59 -18.70 -8.37
N ARG A 46 11.43 -19.31 -7.54
CA ARG A 46 12.20 -20.51 -7.92
C ARG A 46 11.29 -21.70 -8.22
N THR A 47 10.25 -21.93 -7.41
CA THR A 47 9.31 -23.03 -7.66
C THR A 47 8.50 -22.82 -8.93
N LEU A 48 8.02 -21.60 -9.20
CA LEU A 48 7.31 -21.28 -10.44
C LEU A 48 8.23 -21.45 -11.68
N ALA A 49 9.47 -20.98 -11.60
CA ALA A 49 10.43 -21.08 -12.70
C ALA A 49 10.75 -22.54 -13.08
N ALA A 50 10.79 -23.44 -12.09
CA ALA A 50 10.97 -24.87 -12.34
C ALA A 50 9.81 -25.50 -13.14
N ASP A 51 8.62 -24.89 -13.11
CA ASP A 51 7.44 -25.27 -13.90
C ASP A 51 7.20 -24.33 -15.10
N SER A 52 8.23 -23.62 -15.56
CA SER A 52 8.16 -22.67 -16.69
C SER A 52 7.13 -21.54 -16.52
N ARG A 53 6.87 -21.13 -15.27
CA ARG A 53 6.01 -19.99 -14.91
C ARG A 53 6.85 -18.87 -14.30
N VAL A 54 6.37 -17.63 -14.40
CA VAL A 54 7.10 -16.46 -13.89
C VAL A 54 6.39 -15.77 -12.74
N LEU A 55 7.14 -15.32 -11.74
CA LEU A 55 6.67 -14.34 -10.74
C LEU A 55 7.18 -12.95 -11.14
N LEU A 56 6.24 -12.05 -11.44
CA LEU A 56 6.51 -10.65 -11.74
C LEU A 56 6.06 -9.77 -10.56
N THR A 57 6.97 -8.95 -10.06
CA THR A 57 6.71 -8.09 -8.90
C THR A 57 6.89 -6.62 -9.24
N PHE A 58 6.10 -5.72 -8.66
CA PHE A 58 6.07 -4.30 -8.99
C PHE A 58 6.07 -3.38 -7.76
N LYS A 59 6.63 -2.18 -7.91
CA LYS A 59 6.60 -1.11 -6.89
C LYS A 59 5.19 -0.59 -6.66
N ASP A 60 4.75 -0.60 -5.41
CA ASP A 60 3.41 -0.12 -5.05
C ASP A 60 3.34 0.60 -3.71
N GLN A 61 4.00 0.08 -2.68
CA GLN A 61 3.82 0.56 -1.33
C GLN A 61 4.56 1.87 -1.04
N VAL A 62 5.54 2.28 -1.86
CA VAL A 62 6.33 3.51 -1.69
C VAL A 62 6.29 4.36 -2.96
N ILE A 63 6.63 5.65 -2.86
CA ILE A 63 6.80 6.51 -4.04
C ILE A 63 8.18 6.26 -4.66
N PHE A 64 9.23 6.31 -3.84
CA PHE A 64 10.58 5.94 -4.23
C PHE A 64 11.06 4.73 -3.45
N GLU A 65 11.60 3.74 -4.14
CA GLU A 65 12.16 2.52 -3.57
C GLU A 65 13.67 2.48 -3.68
N ARG A 66 14.32 1.84 -2.70
CA ARG A 66 15.73 1.39 -2.77
C ARG A 66 16.70 2.51 -3.19
N ASP A 67 17.20 2.43 -4.43
CA ASP A 67 18.21 3.28 -5.03
C ASP A 67 17.65 4.44 -5.88
N GLU A 68 16.33 4.64 -5.88
CA GLU A 68 15.71 5.76 -6.60
C GLU A 68 16.01 7.12 -5.96
N ILE A 69 16.34 7.16 -4.66
CA ILE A 69 16.78 8.36 -3.94
C ILE A 69 18.07 8.07 -3.17
N LEU A 70 19.20 8.51 -3.74
CA LEU A 70 20.53 8.35 -3.15
C LEU A 70 21.17 9.71 -2.84
N THR A 71 22.12 9.69 -1.92
CA THR A 71 23.02 10.82 -1.68
C THR A 71 23.88 11.10 -2.92
N GLY A 72 24.53 12.27 -2.98
CA GLY A 72 25.46 12.59 -4.07
C GLY A 72 26.66 11.64 -4.20
N GLN A 73 26.87 10.75 -3.22
CA GLN A 73 27.88 9.70 -3.24
C GLN A 73 27.31 8.33 -3.65
N GLY A 74 26.06 8.26 -4.10
CA GLY A 74 25.41 7.01 -4.50
C GLY A 74 25.07 6.06 -3.33
N ARG A 75 24.96 6.60 -2.10
CA ARG A 75 24.62 5.81 -0.90
C ARG A 75 23.24 6.16 -0.36
N PRO A 76 22.53 5.22 0.28
CA PRO A 76 21.28 5.51 1.00
C PRO A 76 21.46 6.64 2.03
N PHE A 77 20.40 7.41 2.26
CA PHE A 77 20.40 8.42 3.30
C PHE A 77 20.23 7.78 4.68
N SER A 78 21.00 8.24 5.67
CA SER A 78 20.82 7.86 7.09
C SER A 78 20.13 8.93 7.94
N VAL A 79 19.85 10.10 7.35
CA VAL A 79 19.21 11.23 8.03
C VAL A 79 18.00 11.66 7.21
N PHE A 80 16.86 11.83 7.88
CA PHE A 80 15.58 12.09 7.22
C PHE A 80 15.52 13.43 6.48
N THR A 81 15.94 14.53 7.11
CA THR A 81 15.83 15.87 6.50
C THR A 81 16.48 15.98 5.11
N PRO A 82 17.74 15.54 4.89
CA PRO A 82 18.32 15.55 3.55
C PRO A 82 17.65 14.56 2.58
N TYR A 83 17.15 13.40 3.07
CA TYR A 83 16.33 12.49 2.25
C TYR A 83 15.06 13.17 1.77
N LYS A 84 14.28 13.77 2.67
CA LYS A 84 13.05 14.51 2.35
C LYS A 84 13.29 15.61 1.33
N ASN A 85 14.37 16.36 1.49
CA ASN A 85 14.73 17.42 0.55
C ASN A 85 15.10 16.86 -0.83
N ALA A 86 15.73 15.69 -0.90
CA ALA A 86 15.98 15.00 -2.16
C ALA A 86 14.67 14.48 -2.78
N TRP A 87 13.84 13.79 -1.98
CA TRP A 87 12.51 13.30 -2.37
C TRP A 87 11.65 14.41 -3.00
N LEU A 88 11.54 15.56 -2.34
CA LEU A 88 10.75 16.70 -2.83
C LEU A 88 11.31 17.36 -4.09
N ARG A 89 12.63 17.28 -4.33
CA ARG A 89 13.23 17.76 -5.58
C ARG A 89 13.04 16.78 -6.72
N THR A 90 12.98 15.49 -6.43
CA THR A 90 12.87 14.43 -7.43
C THR A 90 11.44 14.23 -7.90
N VAL A 91 10.48 14.21 -6.97
CA VAL A 91 9.07 13.87 -7.26
C VAL A 91 8.47 14.68 -8.40
N GLN A 92 7.87 13.97 -9.35
CA GLN A 92 7.15 14.53 -10.48
C GLN A 92 5.68 14.10 -10.44
N PRO A 93 4.78 14.83 -11.14
CA PRO A 93 3.38 14.42 -11.27
C PRO A 93 3.19 12.98 -11.77
N PHE A 94 4.15 12.47 -12.56
CA PHE A 94 4.15 11.10 -13.04
C PHE A 94 4.24 10.07 -11.91
N ASP A 95 5.08 10.31 -10.90
CA ASP A 95 5.33 9.36 -9.80
C ASP A 95 4.09 9.20 -8.90
N LEU A 96 3.26 10.25 -8.84
CA LEU A 96 2.08 10.33 -7.99
C LEU A 96 0.77 10.01 -8.74
N ARG A 97 0.82 9.67 -10.03
CA ARG A 97 -0.38 9.42 -10.84
C ARG A 97 -1.08 8.11 -10.45
N PRO A 98 -2.41 8.03 -10.60
CA PRO A 98 -3.10 6.75 -10.46
C PRO A 98 -2.90 5.89 -11.73
N TYR A 99 -3.10 4.58 -11.58
CA TYR A 99 -3.10 3.63 -12.71
C TYR A 99 -4.52 3.10 -12.91
N PRO A 100 -5.32 3.72 -13.81
CA PRO A 100 -6.71 3.35 -13.97
C PRO A 100 -6.86 1.98 -14.64
N ILE A 101 -7.52 1.05 -13.94
CA ILE A 101 -7.76 -0.33 -14.42
C ILE A 101 -9.16 -0.56 -14.98
N GLY A 102 -10.07 0.43 -14.90
CA GLY A 102 -11.50 0.24 -15.19
C GLY A 102 -11.78 -0.40 -16.56
N LYS A 103 -11.04 -0.01 -17.59
CA LYS A 103 -11.15 -0.56 -18.96
C LYS A 103 -10.72 -2.03 -19.09
N HIS A 104 -10.08 -2.60 -18.08
CA HIS A 104 -9.57 -3.97 -18.06
C HIS A 104 -10.39 -4.91 -17.18
N LEU A 105 -11.41 -4.42 -16.47
CA LEU A 105 -12.20 -5.24 -15.53
C LEU A 105 -12.94 -6.40 -16.22
N GLU A 106 -13.30 -6.24 -17.50
CA GLU A 106 -13.95 -7.29 -18.28
C GLU A 106 -13.00 -8.43 -18.68
N ALA A 107 -11.69 -8.18 -18.66
CA ALA A 107 -10.68 -9.19 -18.97
C ALA A 107 -10.42 -10.17 -17.80
N ILE A 108 -11.05 -9.96 -16.64
CA ILE A 108 -10.83 -10.80 -15.46
C ILE A 108 -11.65 -12.09 -15.59
N ALA A 109 -10.95 -13.23 -15.63
CA ALA A 109 -11.55 -14.55 -15.67
C ALA A 109 -12.42 -14.82 -14.42
N PRO A 110 -13.52 -15.58 -14.55
CA PRO A 110 -14.32 -15.98 -13.40
C PRO A 110 -13.55 -16.96 -12.51
N VAL A 111 -13.83 -16.94 -11.20
CA VAL A 111 -13.24 -17.91 -10.27
C VAL A 111 -13.79 -19.32 -10.56
N PRO A 112 -12.90 -20.32 -10.80
CA PRO A 112 -13.32 -21.71 -10.99
C PRO A 112 -14.11 -22.24 -9.81
N GLN A 113 -15.10 -23.10 -10.07
CA GLN A 113 -16.05 -23.55 -9.05
C GLN A 113 -15.40 -24.15 -7.81
N ARG A 114 -14.31 -24.92 -7.98
CA ARG A 114 -13.57 -25.53 -6.86
C ARG A 114 -12.94 -24.54 -5.88
N TYR A 115 -12.71 -23.28 -6.29
CA TYR A 115 -12.15 -22.23 -5.43
C TYR A 115 -13.19 -21.20 -5.00
N ARG A 116 -14.46 -21.42 -5.31
CA ARG A 116 -15.53 -20.59 -4.78
C ARG A 116 -15.75 -20.99 -3.33
N GLY A 117 -15.34 -20.12 -2.42
CA GLY A 117 -15.49 -20.31 -0.98
C GLY A 117 -15.88 -19.01 -0.29
N GLN A 118 -16.20 -19.11 0.99
CA GLN A 118 -16.37 -17.95 1.85
C GLN A 118 -15.02 -17.52 2.41
N LEU A 119 -14.90 -16.24 2.73
CA LEU A 119 -13.76 -15.74 3.52
C LEU A 119 -13.80 -16.39 4.91
N PRO A 120 -12.65 -16.80 5.47
CA PRO A 120 -12.60 -17.33 6.82
C PRO A 120 -13.07 -16.28 7.82
N THR A 121 -13.80 -16.72 8.84
CA THR A 121 -14.17 -15.88 9.98
C THR A 121 -12.96 -15.65 10.88
N LEU A 122 -13.06 -14.68 11.80
CA LEU A 122 -12.03 -14.49 12.84
C LEU A 122 -11.82 -15.76 13.67
N ALA A 123 -12.90 -16.49 13.97
CA ALA A 123 -12.84 -17.73 14.73
C ALA A 123 -12.10 -18.84 13.98
N ASP A 124 -12.31 -18.96 12.66
CA ASP A 124 -11.58 -19.91 11.81
C ASP A 124 -10.07 -19.63 11.82
N LEU A 125 -9.70 -18.35 11.94
CA LEU A 125 -8.31 -17.90 12.04
C LEU A 125 -7.74 -17.95 13.47
N GLY A 126 -8.50 -18.43 14.45
CA GLY A 126 -8.07 -18.51 15.86
C GLY A 126 -8.10 -17.18 16.62
N PHE A 127 -8.75 -16.15 16.09
CA PHE A 127 -8.94 -14.87 16.77
C PHE A 127 -10.26 -14.81 17.52
N THR A 128 -10.25 -14.12 18.67
CA THR A 128 -11.46 -13.80 19.42
C THR A 128 -11.94 -12.41 19.06
N ALA A 129 -13.25 -12.24 18.84
CA ALA A 129 -13.84 -10.93 18.63
C ALA A 129 -13.69 -10.06 19.89
N THR A 130 -13.34 -8.79 19.69
CA THR A 130 -13.15 -7.81 20.78
C THR A 130 -14.09 -6.61 20.59
N ASN A 131 -13.93 -5.58 21.42
CA ASN A 131 -14.65 -4.31 21.30
C ASN A 131 -14.15 -3.42 20.14
N LEU A 132 -13.45 -3.97 19.14
CA LEU A 132 -13.00 -3.24 17.95
C LEU A 132 -14.15 -2.52 17.23
N ALA A 133 -15.36 -3.07 17.23
CA ALA A 133 -16.55 -2.39 16.68
C ALA A 133 -16.88 -1.06 17.41
N GLY A 134 -16.45 -0.89 18.66
CA GLY A 134 -16.56 0.35 19.42
C GLY A 134 -15.46 1.37 19.10
N ILE A 135 -14.39 0.94 18.43
CA ILE A 135 -13.38 1.82 17.83
C ILE A 135 -13.86 2.08 16.41
N ALA A 136 -14.42 3.27 16.16
CA ALA A 136 -14.94 3.66 14.85
C ALA A 136 -13.82 3.80 13.81
N MET A 137 -13.21 2.69 13.40
CA MET A 137 -12.23 2.56 12.34
C MET A 137 -12.90 1.86 11.15
N PRO A 138 -13.37 2.61 10.15
CA PRO A 138 -13.90 2.04 8.91
C PRO A 138 -12.87 1.09 8.27
N THR A 139 -13.30 -0.08 7.82
CA THR A 139 -12.42 -1.12 7.24
C THR A 139 -12.47 -1.13 5.71
N GLY A 140 -11.46 -1.75 5.08
CA GLY A 140 -11.42 -1.91 3.63
C GLY A 140 -11.16 -0.60 2.88
N SER A 141 -11.24 -0.66 1.55
CA SER A 141 -10.97 0.49 0.68
C SER A 141 -11.99 1.61 0.84
N ASP A 142 -13.27 1.28 1.01
CA ASP A 142 -14.33 2.27 1.23
C ASP A 142 -14.11 3.03 2.54
N GLY A 143 -13.73 2.31 3.60
CA GLY A 143 -13.39 2.92 4.88
C GLY A 143 -12.18 3.85 4.80
N ALA A 144 -11.16 3.43 4.05
CA ALA A 144 -9.96 4.24 3.81
C ALA A 144 -10.30 5.54 3.08
N HIS A 145 -11.16 5.47 2.05
CA HIS A 145 -11.61 6.65 1.31
C HIS A 145 -12.47 7.56 2.17
N ALA A 146 -13.39 7.03 2.99
CA ALA A 146 -14.19 7.84 3.91
C ALA A 146 -13.31 8.61 4.93
N LEU A 147 -12.30 7.95 5.51
CA LEU A 147 -11.34 8.62 6.41
C LEU A 147 -10.51 9.67 5.67
N PHE A 148 -10.10 9.38 4.44
CA PHE A 148 -9.30 10.30 3.65
C PHE A 148 -10.09 11.55 3.24
N ASP A 149 -11.31 11.39 2.74
CA ASP A 149 -12.20 12.49 2.36
C ASP A 149 -12.51 13.38 3.57
N GLU A 150 -12.77 12.79 4.74
CA GLU A 150 -12.92 13.53 5.99
C GLU A 150 -11.64 14.30 6.34
N PHE A 151 -10.49 13.65 6.25
CA PHE A 151 -9.19 14.26 6.57
C PHE A 151 -8.85 15.43 5.64
N LEU A 152 -9.19 15.37 4.35
CA LEU A 152 -8.94 16.46 3.40
C LEU A 152 -9.57 17.78 3.84
N SER A 153 -10.73 17.73 4.51
CA SER A 153 -11.38 18.94 5.04
C SER A 153 -10.60 19.65 6.16
N ARG A 154 -9.70 18.92 6.86
CA ARG A 154 -8.94 19.40 8.01
C ARG A 154 -7.42 19.30 7.85
N ILE A 155 -6.93 18.95 6.65
CA ILE A 155 -5.50 18.79 6.38
C ILE A 155 -4.69 20.05 6.69
N GLY A 156 -5.25 21.25 6.52
CA GLY A 156 -4.61 22.53 6.84
C GLY A 156 -4.32 22.74 8.34
N ASP A 157 -5.06 22.06 9.21
CA ASP A 157 -4.85 22.11 10.66
C ASP A 157 -3.92 20.99 11.16
N TYR A 158 -3.46 20.10 10.27
CA TYR A 158 -2.73 18.88 10.66
C TYR A 158 -1.54 19.17 11.56
N GLY A 159 -0.65 20.09 11.15
CA GLY A 159 0.54 20.46 11.91
C GLY A 159 0.23 20.98 13.32
N ARG A 160 -0.91 21.66 13.51
CA ARG A 160 -1.33 22.24 14.80
C ARG A 160 -2.04 21.25 15.72
N ARG A 161 -2.63 20.18 15.17
CA ARG A 161 -3.49 19.24 15.92
C ARG A 161 -2.85 17.89 16.17
N ARG A 162 -1.88 17.47 15.35
CA ARG A 162 -1.27 16.12 15.38
C ARG A 162 -0.69 15.71 16.74
N ASP A 163 -0.15 16.66 17.49
CA ASP A 163 0.57 16.39 18.75
C ASP A 163 -0.38 16.39 19.98
N PHE A 164 -1.67 16.67 19.77
CA PHE A 164 -2.68 16.72 20.82
C PHE A 164 -3.63 15.52 20.70
N PRO A 165 -3.47 14.46 21.50
CA PRO A 165 -4.25 13.22 21.36
C PRO A 165 -5.76 13.41 21.64
N ALA A 166 -6.14 14.46 22.37
CA ALA A 166 -7.54 14.83 22.59
C ALA A 166 -8.21 15.43 21.33
N LEU A 167 -7.43 15.86 20.33
CA LEU A 167 -7.93 16.46 19.10
C LEU A 167 -7.95 15.43 17.98
N ARG A 168 -8.97 15.52 17.12
CA ARG A 168 -9.00 14.78 15.84
C ARG A 168 -8.01 15.40 14.84
N GLY A 169 -6.72 15.14 15.07
CA GLY A 169 -5.59 15.66 14.29
C GLY A 169 -5.11 14.71 13.20
N PRO A 170 -4.77 13.45 13.50
CA PRO A 170 -4.26 12.48 12.53
C PRO A 170 -5.26 12.09 11.44
N SER A 171 -4.76 11.56 10.31
CA SER A 171 -5.61 11.02 9.23
C SER A 171 -6.23 9.68 9.57
N TYR A 172 -5.67 8.94 10.55
CA TYR A 172 -6.05 7.57 10.90
C TYR A 172 -5.88 6.55 9.76
N LEU A 173 -5.07 6.86 8.75
CA LEU A 173 -4.84 6.02 7.57
C LEU A 173 -3.69 5.01 7.73
N SER A 174 -3.06 4.89 8.91
CA SER A 174 -1.88 4.03 9.10
C SER A 174 -2.16 2.54 8.83
N VAL A 175 -3.27 2.00 9.35
CA VAL A 175 -3.69 0.62 9.10
C VAL A 175 -4.01 0.41 7.62
N HIS A 176 -4.68 1.37 6.99
CA HIS A 176 -5.00 1.33 5.56
C HIS A 176 -3.73 1.35 4.69
N LEU A 177 -2.71 2.12 5.07
CA LEU A 177 -1.39 2.13 4.42
C LEU A 177 -0.59 0.85 4.66
N ARG A 178 -0.82 0.14 5.78
CA ARG A 178 -0.19 -1.15 6.07
C ARG A 178 -0.77 -2.29 5.23
N PHE A 179 -2.08 -2.24 4.95
CA PHE A 179 -2.78 -3.26 4.17
C PHE A 179 -3.02 -2.87 2.70
N GLY A 180 -2.57 -1.68 2.27
CA GLY A 180 -2.71 -1.22 0.89
C GLY A 180 -4.16 -0.96 0.47
N THR A 181 -5.08 -0.74 1.41
CA THR A 181 -6.50 -0.49 1.07
C THR A 181 -6.72 0.90 0.47
N ILE A 182 -5.71 1.77 0.53
CA ILE A 182 -5.64 3.05 -0.20
C ILE A 182 -4.22 3.25 -0.73
N SER A 183 -4.10 3.73 -1.97
CA SER A 183 -2.80 3.94 -2.61
C SER A 183 -2.03 5.11 -1.99
N ILE A 184 -0.76 4.88 -1.65
CA ILE A 184 0.16 5.93 -1.21
C ILE A 184 0.28 7.07 -2.23
N ARG A 185 0.23 6.74 -3.54
CA ARG A 185 0.26 7.72 -4.63
C ARG A 185 -0.94 8.66 -4.59
N THR A 186 -2.13 8.16 -4.27
CA THR A 186 -3.33 8.99 -4.09
C THR A 186 -3.17 9.97 -2.92
N LEU A 187 -2.64 9.50 -1.79
CA LEU A 187 -2.43 10.32 -0.61
C LEU A 187 -1.36 11.39 -0.84
N ALA A 188 -0.19 10.98 -1.33
CA ALA A 188 0.94 11.86 -1.61
C ALA A 188 0.59 12.90 -2.67
N ARG A 189 -0.13 12.52 -3.74
CA ARG A 189 -0.62 13.47 -4.75
C ARG A 189 -1.48 14.57 -4.12
N ALA A 190 -2.48 14.20 -3.33
CA ALA A 190 -3.39 15.19 -2.74
C ALA A 190 -2.66 16.15 -1.80
N ALA A 191 -1.74 15.64 -0.98
CA ALA A 191 -0.93 16.43 -0.07
C ALA A 191 0.02 17.37 -0.83
N HIS A 192 0.71 16.84 -1.84
CA HIS A 192 1.65 17.59 -2.68
C HIS A 192 0.93 18.70 -3.46
N ASP A 193 -0.20 18.38 -4.10
CA ASP A 193 -0.99 19.37 -4.82
C ASP A 193 -1.54 20.46 -3.88
N ALA A 194 -2.01 20.09 -2.68
CA ALA A 194 -2.46 21.07 -1.68
C ALA A 194 -1.33 21.96 -1.16
N MET A 195 -0.14 21.40 -0.96
CA MET A 195 1.07 22.14 -0.59
C MET A 195 1.42 23.17 -1.67
N LEU A 196 1.48 22.74 -2.95
CA LEU A 196 1.82 23.61 -4.08
C LEU A 196 0.76 24.67 -4.38
N ARG A 197 -0.54 24.37 -4.20
CA ARG A 197 -1.62 25.35 -4.40
C ARG A 197 -1.56 26.53 -3.42
N GLY A 198 -0.91 26.38 -2.27
CA GLY A 198 -0.87 27.43 -1.25
C GLY A 198 -2.17 27.56 -0.45
N GLY A 199 -2.30 28.67 0.29
CA GLY A 199 -3.49 28.98 1.10
C GLY A 199 -3.56 28.22 2.42
N ALA A 200 -4.75 28.20 3.04
CA ALA A 200 -4.95 27.68 4.39
C ALA A 200 -4.62 26.18 4.57
N ALA A 201 -4.64 25.40 3.48
CA ALA A 201 -4.33 23.98 3.51
C ALA A 201 -2.83 23.66 3.38
N SER A 202 -2.02 24.59 2.87
CA SER A 202 -0.66 24.30 2.38
C SER A 202 0.30 23.86 3.48
N GLU A 203 0.35 24.58 4.60
CA GLU A 203 1.26 24.25 5.70
C GLU A 203 0.97 22.85 6.27
N GLY A 204 -0.28 22.58 6.64
CA GLY A 204 -0.68 21.28 7.17
C GLY A 204 -0.50 20.14 6.17
N ALA A 205 -0.77 20.38 4.88
CA ALA A 205 -0.53 19.40 3.82
C ALA A 205 0.96 19.09 3.64
N GLY A 206 1.84 20.09 3.71
CA GLY A 206 3.29 19.88 3.66
C GLY A 206 3.81 19.10 4.87
N VAL A 207 3.30 19.38 6.07
CA VAL A 207 3.62 18.60 7.28
C VAL A 207 3.14 17.16 7.14
N TRP A 208 1.92 16.94 6.63
CA TRP A 208 1.40 15.58 6.45
C TRP A 208 2.14 14.82 5.34
N LEU A 209 2.48 15.47 4.23
CA LEU A 209 3.33 14.90 3.19
C LEU A 209 4.69 14.46 3.77
N SER A 210 5.28 15.25 4.69
CA SER A 210 6.50 14.86 5.39
C SER A 210 6.35 13.55 6.17
N GLU A 211 5.18 13.25 6.73
CA GLU A 211 4.91 11.96 7.41
C GLU A 211 4.77 10.79 6.42
N LEU A 212 4.23 11.04 5.22
CA LEU A 212 4.22 10.05 4.14
C LEU A 212 5.64 9.78 3.62
N ILE A 213 6.48 10.81 3.53
CA ILE A 213 7.90 10.67 3.14
C ILE A 213 8.69 9.93 4.24
N TRP A 214 8.35 10.15 5.52
CA TRP A 214 8.91 9.36 6.63
C TRP A 214 8.63 7.88 6.46
N ARG A 215 7.45 7.52 5.96
CA ARG A 215 7.12 6.13 5.65
C ARG A 215 8.08 5.57 4.60
N ASP A 216 8.27 6.25 3.46
CA ASP A 216 9.24 5.84 2.43
C ASP A 216 10.67 5.73 2.98
N PHE A 217 11.10 6.65 3.85
CA PHE A 217 12.45 6.66 4.42
C PHE A 217 12.80 5.41 5.24
N TYR A 218 11.80 4.73 5.81
CA TYR A 218 12.02 3.51 6.61
C TYR A 218 11.90 2.20 5.80
N PHE A 219 11.56 2.28 4.50
CA PHE A 219 11.58 1.14 3.58
C PHE A 219 12.94 1.04 2.87
#